data_AF-A0A4R6M348-F1
#
_entry.id   AF-A0A4R6M348-F1
#
_cell.length_a   1.000
_cell.length_b   1.000
_cell.length_c   1.000
_cell.angle_alpha   90.00
_cell.angle_beta   90.00
_cell.angle_gamma   90.00
#
_symmetry.space_group_name_H-M   'P 1'
#
loop_
_entity.id
_entity.type
_entity.pdbx_description
1 polymer ?
#
loop_
_entity_poly.entity_id
_entity_poly.type
_entity_poly.pdbx_seq_one_letter_code
_entity_poly.pdbx_strand_id
1 'polypeptide(L)'
;MSYLDNILFAILLIVGFGFFAASVKKIMRNINLGVDVDRKDNPKARWKNMALIALGQSKMVRRPVAGILHIFVYVGFVIINIELLEIIIDGLFGTHRIFAPYLGVVYDVLIASFEILAILVIFAVTVFWIRRNFIRLKRFIHSDLTGFPKSDANYILYFETVLMILFLLMNASDLHLQNVPGGYSHFHKAGSYPISQFIAPIFNGTSNELVGLLFEVFWWMHIVGILVFMNYLYFSKHLHILLAFPNTYFANLKPEGQFDNLASVTKEVKLMMDPNADPFAAAPVDENAAPAKFGASDVQDLNWVQLLNAYTCTECGRCTSSCPANQTGKKLSPRKIMMDTRDRLTEVGKNIDANKGVFVPDNKTLLNDYITPEELWACTSCNACVEECPVNISPLSIIMDMRRYLVMEQSAAPMSLNAMMTNIENNGAPWQYSQQDRLNWKNEN
;
A
#
# COMPACT_ATOMS: atom_id res chain seq x y z
N MET A 1 40.97 -5.59 16.70
CA MET A 1 41.38 -5.33 15.30
C MET A 1 40.39 -4.35 14.72
N SER A 2 40.91 -3.37 13.96
CA SER A 2 40.25 -2.42 13.07
C SER A 2 38.77 -2.08 13.33
N TYR A 3 38.49 -0.92 13.93
CA TYR A 3 37.14 -0.30 13.92
C TYR A 3 36.59 -0.02 12.51
N LEU A 4 37.34 -0.34 11.45
CA LEU A 4 36.97 -0.10 10.06
C LEU A 4 35.63 -0.76 9.71
N ASP A 5 35.39 -2.01 10.11
CA ASP A 5 34.17 -2.72 9.76
C ASP A 5 32.95 -2.08 10.44
N ASN A 6 33.07 -1.71 11.72
CA ASN A 6 32.05 -0.98 12.47
C ASN A 6 31.79 0.41 11.87
N ILE A 7 32.83 1.12 11.45
CA ILE A 7 32.72 2.45 10.82
C ILE A 7 32.03 2.32 9.45
N LEU A 8 32.44 1.35 8.63
CA LEU A 8 31.80 1.05 7.34
C LEU A 8 30.34 0.67 7.53
N PHE A 9 30.03 -0.15 8.55
CA PHE A 9 28.67 -0.53 8.91
C PHE A 9 27.83 0.69 9.32
N ALA A 10 28.38 1.57 10.17
CA ALA A 10 27.70 2.79 10.59
C ALA A 10 27.42 3.74 9.40
N ILE A 11 28.40 3.91 8.49
CA ILE A 11 28.21 4.70 7.27
C ILE A 11 27.10 4.10 6.41
N LEU A 12 27.11 2.79 6.21
CA LEU A 12 26.10 2.07 5.44
C LEU A 12 24.69 2.28 6.01
N LEU A 13 24.54 2.19 7.34
CA LEU A 13 23.26 2.46 8.01
C LEU A 13 22.82 3.91 7.84
N ILE A 14 23.71 4.88 8.04
CA ILE A 14 23.39 6.31 7.88
C ILE A 14 22.93 6.61 6.44
N VAL A 15 23.64 6.10 5.44
CA VAL A 15 23.28 6.27 4.03
C VAL A 15 21.95 5.56 3.72
N GLY A 16 21.80 4.31 4.17
CA GLY A 16 20.61 3.49 3.94
C GLY A 16 19.34 4.10 4.54
N PHE A 17 19.36 4.46 5.82
CA PHE A 17 18.22 5.11 6.49
C PHE A 17 18.03 6.57 6.05
N GLY A 18 19.11 7.28 5.72
CA GLY A 18 19.05 8.64 5.21
C GLY A 18 18.31 8.73 3.88
N PHE A 19 18.64 7.85 2.93
CA PHE A 19 17.93 7.77 1.64
C PHE A 19 16.47 7.35 1.82
N PHE A 20 16.19 6.42 2.72
CA PHE A 20 14.83 5.99 3.04
C PHE A 20 14.00 7.13 3.62
N ALA A 21 14.52 7.86 4.59
CA ALA A 21 13.85 9.02 5.18
C ALA A 21 13.59 10.13 4.14
N ALA A 22 14.54 10.41 3.24
CA ALA A 22 14.34 11.35 2.14
C ALA A 22 13.21 10.91 1.20
N SER A 23 13.15 9.61 0.89
CA SER A 23 12.12 9.00 0.06
C SER A 23 10.73 9.08 0.72
N VAL A 24 10.61 8.75 2.01
CA VAL A 24 9.35 8.90 2.76
C VAL A 24 8.87 10.36 2.79
N LYS A 25 9.77 11.33 2.98
CA LYS A 25 9.42 12.76 2.93
C LYS A 25 8.80 13.16 1.59
N LYS A 26 9.28 12.61 0.47
CA LYS A 26 8.70 12.86 -0.86
C LYS A 26 7.28 12.29 -0.97
N ILE A 27 7.04 11.06 -0.50
CA ILE A 27 5.69 10.48 -0.46
C ILE A 27 4.76 11.35 0.39
N MET A 28 5.18 11.74 1.60
CA MET A 28 4.37 12.57 2.49
C MET A 28 4.03 13.92 1.84
N ARG A 29 5.01 14.58 1.22
CA ARG A 29 4.77 15.81 0.46
C ARG A 29 3.73 15.58 -0.63
N ASN A 30 3.90 14.53 -1.45
CA ASN A 30 3.00 14.25 -2.56
C ASN A 30 1.56 13.94 -2.06
N ILE A 31 1.41 13.18 -0.98
CA ILE A 31 0.10 12.93 -0.34
C ILE A 31 -0.55 14.24 0.13
N ASN A 32 0.25 15.16 0.68
CA ASN A 32 -0.20 16.46 1.17
C ASN A 32 -0.44 17.50 0.06
N LEU A 33 -0.26 17.14 -1.22
CA LEU A 33 -0.72 17.99 -2.33
C LEU A 33 -2.24 17.95 -2.50
N GLY A 34 -2.89 16.93 -1.93
CA GLY A 34 -4.34 16.78 -2.04
C GLY A 34 -5.09 17.76 -1.15
N VAL A 35 -6.34 18.02 -1.52
CA VAL A 35 -7.28 18.87 -0.77
C VAL A 35 -7.46 18.34 0.66
N ASP A 36 -7.59 19.26 1.61
CA ASP A 36 -7.84 18.92 3.00
C ASP A 36 -9.20 18.24 3.18
N VAL A 37 -9.19 17.14 3.93
CA VAL A 37 -10.40 16.45 4.40
C VAL A 37 -10.25 16.09 5.87
N ASP A 38 -11.31 16.31 6.65
CA ASP A 38 -11.31 15.94 8.06
C ASP A 38 -11.52 14.43 8.24
N ARG A 39 -10.53 13.80 8.88
CA ARG A 39 -10.53 12.39 9.31
C ARG A 39 -10.05 12.24 10.76
N LYS A 40 -10.21 13.29 11.58
CA LYS A 40 -9.83 13.28 13.01
C LYS A 40 -10.98 12.87 13.92
N ASP A 41 -12.16 12.63 13.36
CA ASP A 41 -13.34 12.16 14.08
C ASP A 41 -13.14 10.73 14.64
N ASN A 42 -13.82 10.43 15.76
CA ASN A 42 -13.93 9.08 16.33
C ASN A 42 -12.60 8.30 16.47
N PRO A 43 -11.57 8.85 17.15
CA PRO A 43 -10.23 8.24 17.21
C PRO A 43 -10.24 6.81 17.77
N LYS A 44 -11.11 6.49 18.73
CA LYS A 44 -11.27 5.13 19.27
C LYS A 44 -11.69 4.13 18.20
N ALA A 45 -12.64 4.50 17.34
CA ALA A 45 -13.11 3.63 16.25
C ALA A 45 -12.03 3.45 15.17
N ARG A 46 -11.26 4.50 14.88
CA ARG A 46 -10.13 4.45 13.93
C ARG A 46 -9.00 3.56 14.38
N TRP A 47 -8.57 3.68 15.64
CA TRP A 47 -7.59 2.77 16.23
C TRP A 47 -8.07 1.33 16.22
N LYS A 48 -9.35 1.09 16.58
CA LYS A 48 -9.96 -0.24 16.49
C LYS A 48 -9.93 -0.79 15.06
N ASN A 49 -10.27 0.04 14.07
CA ASN A 49 -10.26 -0.35 12.66
C ASN A 49 -8.85 -0.70 12.18
N MET A 50 -7.86 0.14 12.48
CA MET A 50 -6.45 -0.12 12.16
C MET A 50 -5.96 -1.40 12.83
N ALA A 51 -6.22 -1.58 14.12
CA ALA A 51 -5.81 -2.79 14.86
C ALA A 51 -6.47 -4.05 14.28
N LEU A 52 -7.76 -4.01 13.96
CA LEU A 52 -8.48 -5.17 13.40
C LEU A 52 -7.98 -5.56 12.00
N ILE A 53 -7.56 -4.58 11.19
CA ILE A 53 -7.22 -4.80 9.79
C ILE A 53 -5.71 -4.95 9.59
N ALA A 54 -4.91 -3.97 10.02
CA ALA A 54 -3.47 -3.98 9.83
C ALA A 54 -2.77 -5.01 10.73
N LEU A 55 -3.12 -5.05 12.03
CA LEU A 55 -2.53 -6.02 12.96
C LEU A 55 -3.27 -7.37 12.92
N GLY A 56 -4.60 -7.35 12.93
CA GLY A 56 -5.45 -8.54 13.00
C GLY A 56 -5.70 -9.26 11.67
N GLN A 57 -5.29 -8.67 10.53
CA GLN A 57 -5.39 -9.28 9.19
C GLN A 57 -6.81 -9.75 8.79
N SER A 58 -7.85 -9.20 9.42
CA SER A 58 -9.25 -9.68 9.33
C SER A 58 -9.81 -9.72 7.90
N LYS A 59 -9.45 -8.75 7.04
CA LYS A 59 -9.86 -8.76 5.63
C LYS A 59 -9.00 -9.68 4.74
N MET A 60 -7.75 -9.94 5.15
CA MET A 60 -6.85 -10.79 4.36
C MET A 60 -7.32 -12.25 4.37
N VAL A 61 -7.79 -12.74 5.53
CA VAL A 61 -8.27 -14.11 5.75
C VAL A 61 -9.58 -14.47 5.03
N ARG A 62 -10.33 -13.48 4.50
CA ARG A 62 -11.50 -13.74 3.63
C ARG A 62 -11.17 -14.59 2.39
N ARG A 63 -9.89 -14.68 2.02
CA ARG A 63 -9.38 -15.64 1.02
C ARG A 63 -8.43 -16.62 1.73
N PRO A 64 -8.92 -17.75 2.29
CA PRO A 64 -8.19 -18.56 3.27
C PRO A 64 -6.76 -18.92 2.85
N VAL A 65 -6.57 -19.41 1.62
CA VAL A 65 -5.24 -19.78 1.10
C VAL A 65 -4.29 -18.59 1.07
N ALA A 66 -4.73 -17.41 0.59
CA ALA A 66 -3.87 -16.23 0.58
C ALA A 66 -3.67 -15.65 1.99
N GLY A 67 -4.69 -15.74 2.85
CA GLY A 67 -4.66 -15.28 4.23
C GLY A 67 -3.63 -16.02 5.07
N ILE A 68 -3.67 -17.36 5.07
CA ILE A 68 -2.74 -18.19 5.85
C ILE A 68 -1.29 -17.95 5.43
N LEU A 69 -1.01 -17.96 4.12
CA LEU A 69 0.34 -17.72 3.60
C LEU A 69 0.83 -16.31 3.97
N HIS A 70 -0.05 -15.30 3.93
CA HIS A 70 0.32 -13.95 4.32
C HIS A 70 0.52 -13.82 5.83
N ILE A 71 -0.17 -14.60 6.66
CA ILE A 71 0.07 -14.64 8.10
C ILE A 71 1.48 -15.17 8.39
N PHE A 72 1.96 -16.20 7.68
CA PHE A 72 3.35 -16.66 7.82
C PHE A 72 4.35 -15.54 7.49
N VAL A 73 4.15 -14.85 6.37
CA VAL A 73 5.00 -13.71 5.98
C VAL A 73 4.92 -12.57 6.99
N TYR A 74 3.72 -12.22 7.45
CA TYR A 74 3.50 -11.12 8.39
C TYR A 74 4.10 -11.39 9.77
N VAL A 75 3.83 -12.57 10.35
CA VAL A 75 4.38 -12.96 11.66
C VAL A 75 5.89 -13.12 11.57
N GLY A 76 6.38 -13.75 10.48
CA GLY A 76 7.81 -13.83 10.20
C GLY A 76 8.46 -12.46 10.16
N PHE A 77 7.90 -11.53 9.37
CA PHE A 77 8.39 -10.15 9.32
C PHE A 77 8.41 -9.49 10.69
N VAL A 78 7.29 -9.49 11.44
CA VAL A 78 7.22 -8.79 12.73
C VAL A 78 8.20 -9.36 13.76
N ILE A 79 8.30 -10.69 13.84
CA ILE A 79 9.12 -11.36 14.86
C ILE A 79 10.61 -11.32 14.49
N ILE A 80 10.98 -11.61 13.24
CA ILE A 80 12.39 -11.60 12.77
C ILE A 80 13.01 -10.19 12.83
N ASN A 81 12.22 -9.12 12.81
CA ASN A 81 12.74 -7.76 13.04
C ASN A 81 13.41 -7.58 14.42
N ILE A 82 13.08 -8.42 15.42
CA ILE A 82 13.79 -8.42 16.71
C ILE A 82 15.23 -8.92 16.51
N GLU A 83 15.46 -9.90 15.64
CA GLU A 83 16.80 -10.35 15.27
C GLU A 83 17.54 -9.34 14.42
N LEU A 84 16.84 -8.64 13.52
CA LEU A 84 17.44 -7.54 12.78
C LEU A 84 18.01 -6.47 13.72
N LEU A 85 17.33 -6.19 14.84
CA LEU A 85 17.85 -5.30 15.86
C LEU A 85 19.15 -5.83 16.48
N GLU A 86 19.22 -7.14 16.78
CA GLU A 86 20.44 -7.78 17.26
C GLU A 86 21.58 -7.68 16.24
N ILE A 87 21.33 -8.00 14.97
CA ILE A 87 22.28 -7.89 13.85
C ILE A 87 22.83 -6.46 13.73
N ILE A 88 21.98 -5.44 13.86
CA ILE A 88 22.39 -4.04 13.80
C ILE A 88 23.30 -3.68 14.98
N ILE A 89 22.95 -4.12 16.19
CA ILE A 89 23.76 -3.85 17.39
C ILE A 89 25.12 -4.57 17.28
N ASP A 90 25.10 -5.84 16.88
CA ASP A 90 26.31 -6.64 16.65
C ASP A 90 27.24 -5.99 15.62
N GLY A 91 26.70 -5.51 14.50
CA GLY A 91 27.47 -4.80 13.48
C GLY A 91 28.05 -3.47 13.96
N LEU A 92 27.33 -2.72 14.80
CA LEU A 92 27.79 -1.43 15.32
C LEU A 92 28.87 -1.57 16.38
N PHE A 93 28.75 -2.56 17.27
CA PHE A 93 29.65 -2.72 18.41
C PHE A 93 30.68 -3.83 18.23
N GLY A 94 30.63 -4.58 17.13
CA GLY A 94 31.52 -5.72 16.89
C GLY A 94 31.26 -6.87 17.86
N THR A 95 30.01 -7.01 18.30
CA THR A 95 29.56 -8.10 19.18
C THR A 95 28.98 -9.24 18.35
N HIS A 96 28.71 -10.37 19.00
CA HIS A 96 28.04 -11.52 18.40
C HIS A 96 27.01 -12.05 19.39
N ARG A 97 25.75 -12.12 18.96
CA ARG A 97 24.60 -12.56 19.76
C ARG A 97 24.50 -11.83 21.11
N ILE A 98 24.55 -10.50 21.08
CA ILE A 98 24.60 -9.66 22.29
C ILE A 98 23.45 -9.94 23.27
N PHE A 99 22.30 -10.43 22.82
CA PHE A 99 21.17 -10.72 23.71
C PHE A 99 21.27 -12.07 24.42
N ALA A 100 22.11 -12.99 23.92
CA ALA A 100 22.21 -14.35 24.47
C ALA A 100 22.56 -14.40 25.97
N PRO A 101 23.54 -13.64 26.50
CA PRO A 101 23.89 -13.69 27.91
C PRO A 101 22.79 -13.19 28.86
N TYR A 102 21.86 -12.35 28.36
CA TYR A 102 20.85 -11.70 29.18
C TYR A 102 19.51 -12.43 29.19
N LEU A 103 19.18 -13.15 28.11
CA LEU A 103 17.86 -13.74 27.92
C LEU A 103 17.79 -15.24 28.24
N GLY A 104 18.92 -15.95 28.28
CA GLY A 104 18.96 -17.38 28.63
C GLY A 104 17.99 -18.22 27.77
N VAL A 105 17.12 -19.03 28.40
CA VAL A 105 16.15 -19.89 27.69
C VAL A 105 15.23 -19.12 26.75
N VAL A 106 14.91 -17.86 27.06
CA VAL A 106 14.07 -17.03 26.18
C VAL A 106 14.78 -16.80 24.84
N TYR A 107 16.11 -16.64 24.86
CA TYR A 107 16.92 -16.51 23.66
C TYR A 107 16.83 -17.77 22.78
N ASP A 108 16.92 -18.95 23.38
CA ASP A 108 16.82 -20.23 22.64
C ASP A 108 15.48 -20.37 21.94
N VAL A 109 14.38 -20.05 22.63
CA VAL A 109 13.03 -20.05 22.06
C VAL A 109 12.92 -19.02 20.94
N LEU A 110 13.52 -17.85 21.12
CA LEU A 110 13.47 -16.75 20.16
C LEU A 110 14.18 -17.13 18.86
N ILE A 111 15.43 -17.62 18.93
CA ILE A 111 16.18 -18.09 17.75
C ILE A 111 15.46 -19.26 17.05
N ALA A 112 14.96 -20.24 17.82
CA ALA A 112 14.18 -21.33 17.25
C ALA A 112 12.93 -20.84 16.51
N SER A 113 12.26 -19.80 17.05
CA SER A 113 11.10 -19.20 16.40
C SER A 113 11.47 -18.50 15.09
N PHE A 114 12.61 -17.80 15.03
CA PHE A 114 13.10 -17.15 13.82
C PHE A 114 13.40 -18.17 12.72
N GLU A 115 14.04 -19.29 13.07
CA GLU A 115 14.33 -20.38 12.13
C GLU A 115 13.07 -20.99 11.52
N ILE A 116 12.09 -21.33 12.36
CA ILE A 116 10.82 -21.92 11.92
C ILE A 116 10.05 -20.91 11.08
N LEU A 117 10.02 -19.64 11.46
CA LEU A 117 9.36 -18.61 10.68
C LEU A 117 10.05 -18.38 9.33
N ALA A 118 11.38 -18.37 9.28
CA ALA A 118 12.12 -18.19 8.02
C ALA A 118 11.77 -19.28 6.99
N ILE A 119 11.70 -20.56 7.39
CA ILE A 119 11.31 -21.63 6.47
C ILE A 119 9.83 -21.54 6.06
N LEU A 120 8.94 -21.11 6.97
CA LEU A 120 7.53 -20.85 6.65
C LEU A 120 7.36 -19.68 5.67
N VAL A 121 8.19 -18.64 5.79
CA VAL A 121 8.24 -17.52 4.84
C VAL A 121 8.68 -18.02 3.47
N ILE A 122 9.77 -18.79 3.38
CA ILE A 122 10.24 -19.38 2.11
C ILE A 122 9.13 -20.23 1.47
N PHE A 123 8.44 -21.06 2.26
CA PHE A 123 7.30 -21.84 1.80
C PHE A 123 6.18 -20.93 1.25
N ALA A 124 5.79 -19.90 2.00
CA ALA A 124 4.72 -18.98 1.60
C ALA A 124 5.05 -18.23 0.30
N VAL A 125 6.25 -17.67 0.22
CA VAL A 125 6.76 -16.93 -0.94
C VAL A 125 6.87 -17.84 -2.17
N THR A 126 7.33 -19.07 -2.00
CA THR A 126 7.37 -20.08 -3.07
C THR A 126 5.96 -20.35 -3.62
N VAL A 127 4.97 -20.53 -2.74
CA VAL A 127 3.57 -20.74 -3.16
C VAL A 127 3.02 -19.48 -3.85
N PHE A 128 3.33 -18.27 -3.36
CA PHE A 128 2.94 -17.03 -4.04
C PHE A 128 3.56 -16.91 -5.43
N TRP A 129 4.84 -17.27 -5.56
CA TRP A 129 5.56 -17.27 -6.83
C TRP A 129 4.91 -18.24 -7.81
N ILE A 130 4.60 -19.47 -7.38
CA ILE A 130 3.91 -20.49 -8.17
C ILE A 130 2.53 -19.99 -8.63
N ARG A 131 1.73 -19.47 -7.71
CA ARG A 131 0.38 -18.96 -8.01
C ARG A 131 0.38 -17.81 -9.02
N ARG A 132 1.43 -17.00 -9.00
CA ARG A 132 1.58 -15.83 -9.86
C ARG A 132 2.09 -16.19 -11.26
N ASN A 133 3.15 -16.99 -11.35
CA ASN A 133 3.87 -17.22 -12.61
C ASN A 133 3.44 -18.52 -13.33
N PHE A 134 3.04 -19.55 -12.58
CA PHE A 134 2.68 -20.86 -13.14
C PHE A 134 1.16 -21.05 -13.23
N ILE A 135 0.41 -20.87 -12.12
CA ILE A 135 -1.05 -21.04 -12.11
C ILE A 135 -1.77 -19.92 -12.87
N ARG A 136 -1.13 -18.74 -12.98
CA ARG A 136 -1.61 -17.62 -13.82
C ARG A 136 -3.06 -17.21 -13.53
N LEU A 137 -3.36 -16.91 -12.27
CA LEU A 137 -4.69 -16.43 -11.86
C LEU A 137 -5.15 -15.25 -12.73
N LYS A 138 -6.42 -15.25 -13.18
CA LYS A 138 -7.00 -14.23 -14.09
C LYS A 138 -6.66 -12.78 -13.69
N ARG A 139 -6.77 -12.45 -12.40
CA ARG A 139 -6.47 -11.10 -11.88
C ARG A 139 -4.99 -10.68 -11.95
N PHE A 140 -4.06 -11.63 -12.13
CA PHE A 140 -2.61 -11.39 -12.24
C PHE A 140 -2.09 -11.42 -13.68
N ILE A 141 -2.89 -11.95 -14.62
CA ILE A 141 -2.61 -11.89 -16.07
C ILE A 141 -3.44 -10.81 -16.79
N HIS A 142 -4.23 -10.04 -16.04
CA HIS A 142 -5.06 -8.96 -16.57
C HIS A 142 -4.18 -7.85 -17.17
N SER A 143 -4.69 -7.17 -18.21
CA SER A 143 -3.95 -6.20 -19.02
C SER A 143 -3.49 -4.96 -18.25
N ASP A 144 -4.22 -4.58 -17.20
CA ASP A 144 -3.86 -3.48 -16.27
C ASP A 144 -2.58 -3.71 -15.45
N LEU A 145 -1.99 -4.92 -15.47
CA LEU A 145 -0.70 -5.21 -14.83
C LEU A 145 0.46 -5.35 -15.83
N THR A 146 0.27 -4.99 -17.10
CA THR A 146 1.36 -5.07 -18.09
C THR A 146 2.53 -4.14 -17.71
N GLY A 147 3.77 -4.56 -17.98
CA GLY A 147 4.98 -3.79 -17.65
C GLY A 147 5.47 -3.94 -16.20
N PHE A 148 5.94 -2.84 -15.61
CA PHE A 148 6.60 -2.79 -14.30
C PHE A 148 5.78 -3.40 -13.14
N PRO A 149 4.46 -3.18 -13.03
CA PRO A 149 3.62 -3.82 -12.01
C PRO A 149 3.74 -5.36 -11.99
N LYS A 150 3.97 -5.99 -13.14
CA LYS A 150 4.15 -7.45 -13.20
C LYS A 150 5.50 -7.87 -12.65
N SER A 151 6.59 -7.21 -13.06
CA SER A 151 7.95 -7.56 -12.65
C SER A 151 8.25 -7.19 -11.19
N ASP A 152 7.71 -6.06 -10.70
CA ASP A 152 7.92 -5.58 -9.32
C ASP A 152 7.60 -6.65 -8.28
N ALA A 153 6.46 -7.32 -8.42
CA ALA A 153 6.08 -8.39 -7.50
C ALA A 153 7.01 -9.62 -7.56
N ASN A 154 7.61 -9.91 -8.72
CA ASN A 154 8.58 -11.00 -8.81
C ASN A 154 9.92 -10.61 -8.17
N TYR A 155 10.33 -9.34 -8.28
CA TYR A 155 11.51 -8.83 -7.58
C TYR A 155 11.34 -8.92 -6.06
N ILE A 156 10.18 -8.53 -5.52
CA ILE A 156 9.87 -8.68 -4.10
C ILE A 156 10.03 -10.14 -3.65
N LEU A 157 9.36 -11.08 -4.33
CA LEU A 157 9.40 -12.50 -3.95
C LEU A 157 10.82 -13.07 -4.05
N TYR A 158 11.61 -12.60 -5.02
CA TYR A 158 13.02 -12.95 -5.14
C TYR A 158 13.85 -12.40 -3.97
N PHE A 159 13.71 -11.11 -3.63
CA PHE A 159 14.39 -10.51 -2.47
C PHE A 159 14.05 -11.26 -1.18
N GLU A 160 12.77 -11.51 -0.91
CA GLU A 160 12.33 -12.25 0.28
C GLU A 160 12.94 -13.65 0.33
N THR A 161 12.97 -14.38 -0.79
CA THR A 161 13.57 -15.72 -0.84
C THR A 161 15.07 -15.67 -0.59
N VAL A 162 15.80 -14.75 -1.24
CA VAL A 162 17.25 -14.61 -1.07
C VAL A 162 17.59 -14.21 0.36
N LEU A 163 16.90 -13.24 0.95
CA LEU A 163 17.15 -12.81 2.31
C LEU A 163 16.91 -13.94 3.33
N MET A 164 15.83 -14.71 3.18
CA MET A 164 15.58 -15.84 4.08
C MET A 164 16.60 -16.98 3.91
N ILE A 165 17.10 -17.21 2.70
CA ILE A 165 18.18 -18.18 2.46
C ILE A 165 19.49 -17.71 3.08
N LEU A 166 19.88 -16.45 2.87
CA LEU A 166 21.08 -15.86 3.48
C LEU A 166 21.01 -15.92 5.00
N PHE A 167 19.84 -15.64 5.56
CA PHE A 167 19.56 -15.74 6.98
C PHE A 167 19.79 -17.17 7.52
N LEU A 168 19.21 -18.20 6.87
CA LEU A 168 19.41 -19.59 7.28
C LEU A 168 20.84 -20.08 7.06
N LEU A 169 21.53 -19.63 6.01
CA LEU A 169 22.94 -19.97 5.77
C LEU A 169 23.87 -19.31 6.81
N MET A 170 23.56 -18.07 7.21
CA MET A 170 24.23 -17.38 8.29
C MET A 170 24.05 -18.15 9.61
N ASN A 171 22.83 -18.56 9.97
CA ASN A 171 22.58 -19.36 11.18
C ASN A 171 23.21 -20.77 11.12
N ALA A 172 23.24 -21.40 9.95
CA ALA A 172 23.87 -22.70 9.77
C ALA A 172 25.39 -22.66 9.89
N SER A 173 26.02 -21.61 9.36
CA SER A 173 27.46 -21.39 9.53
C SER A 173 27.80 -21.01 10.97
N ASP A 174 27.00 -20.16 11.61
CA ASP A 174 27.08 -19.83 13.05
C ASP A 174 27.02 -21.10 13.91
N LEU A 175 26.00 -21.96 13.70
CA LEU A 175 25.86 -23.23 14.41
C LEU A 175 27.05 -24.18 14.19
N HIS A 176 27.58 -24.25 12.97
CA HIS A 176 28.76 -25.07 12.67
C HIS A 176 29.96 -24.60 13.50
N LEU A 177 30.24 -23.29 13.51
CA LEU A 177 31.37 -22.69 14.23
C LEU A 177 31.23 -22.82 15.75
N GLN A 178 30.01 -22.71 16.29
CA GLN A 178 29.74 -22.95 17.73
C GLN A 178 30.01 -24.39 18.18
N ASN A 179 30.00 -25.36 17.25
CA ASN A 179 30.20 -26.78 17.53
C ASN A 179 31.64 -27.26 17.28
N VAL A 180 32.55 -26.37 16.88
CA VAL A 180 33.97 -26.70 16.73
C VAL A 180 34.55 -27.14 18.08
N PRO A 181 35.16 -28.34 18.18
CA PRO A 181 35.78 -28.79 19.42
C PRO A 181 36.88 -27.82 19.89
N GLY A 182 36.81 -27.38 21.15
CA GLY A 182 37.73 -26.37 21.70
C GLY A 182 37.31 -24.92 21.45
N GLY A 183 36.20 -24.67 20.75
CA GLY A 183 35.70 -23.34 20.41
C GLY A 183 36.38 -22.73 19.18
N TYR A 184 35.75 -21.70 18.60
CA TYR A 184 36.29 -20.97 17.46
C TYR A 184 36.02 -19.47 17.60
N SER A 185 37.08 -18.67 17.66
CA SER A 185 36.99 -17.19 17.69
C SER A 185 36.03 -16.68 18.80
N HIS A 186 35.06 -15.84 18.45
CA HIS A 186 34.05 -15.27 19.34
C HIS A 186 32.73 -16.07 19.37
N PHE A 187 32.64 -17.16 18.60
CA PHE A 187 31.44 -17.98 18.50
C PHE A 187 31.28 -18.83 19.77
N HIS A 188 30.15 -18.66 20.44
CA HIS A 188 29.82 -19.37 21.68
C HIS A 188 28.45 -20.04 21.54
N LYS A 189 28.22 -21.12 22.29
CA LYS A 189 26.96 -21.85 22.24
C LYS A 189 25.81 -20.97 22.72
N ALA A 190 24.95 -20.57 21.79
CA ALA A 190 23.82 -19.70 22.07
C ALA A 190 22.70 -19.94 21.05
N GLY A 191 21.46 -20.09 21.52
CA GLY A 191 20.30 -20.26 20.67
C GLY A 191 19.98 -21.73 20.39
N SER A 192 18.78 -21.96 19.88
CA SER A 192 18.32 -23.26 19.40
C SER A 192 18.05 -23.20 17.90
N TYR A 193 18.61 -24.15 17.16
CA TYR A 193 18.66 -24.12 15.69
C TYR A 193 17.92 -25.31 15.06
N PRO A 194 16.58 -25.36 15.15
CA PRO A 194 15.79 -26.50 14.68
C PRO A 194 15.86 -26.70 13.16
N ILE A 195 16.17 -25.68 12.37
CA ILE A 195 16.25 -25.76 10.91
C ILE A 195 17.71 -25.78 10.45
N SER A 196 18.54 -24.87 10.97
CA SER A 196 19.93 -24.75 10.56
C SER A 196 20.77 -25.99 10.90
N GLN A 197 20.37 -26.82 11.87
CA GLN A 197 21.01 -28.12 12.11
C GLN A 197 20.97 -29.06 10.89
N PHE A 198 19.99 -28.92 10.00
CA PHE A 198 19.88 -29.72 8.78
C PHE A 198 20.71 -29.13 7.62
N ILE A 199 21.06 -27.86 7.72
CA ILE A 199 21.85 -27.12 6.71
C ILE A 199 23.33 -27.17 7.08
N ALA A 200 23.69 -27.05 8.35
CA ALA A 200 25.07 -27.04 8.85
C ALA A 200 25.97 -28.19 8.33
N PRO A 201 25.45 -29.42 8.07
CA PRO A 201 26.27 -30.49 7.49
C PRO A 201 26.88 -30.17 6.12
N ILE A 202 26.37 -29.17 5.37
CA ILE A 202 26.99 -28.75 4.09
C ILE A 202 28.42 -28.21 4.28
N PHE A 203 28.76 -27.77 5.50
CA PHE A 203 30.09 -27.26 5.84
C PHE A 203 31.04 -28.36 6.34
N ASN A 204 30.57 -29.61 6.50
CA ASN A 204 31.42 -30.71 6.94
C ASN A 204 32.57 -30.96 5.97
N GLY A 205 33.78 -31.09 6.50
CA GLY A 205 35.00 -31.25 5.70
C GLY A 205 35.56 -29.94 5.12
N THR A 206 34.93 -28.80 5.42
CA THR A 206 35.44 -27.47 5.09
C THR A 206 36.31 -26.95 6.25
N SER A 207 37.36 -26.16 5.95
CA SER A 207 38.16 -25.50 6.98
C SER A 207 37.34 -24.45 7.75
N ASN A 208 37.49 -24.39 9.08
CA ASN A 208 36.75 -23.45 9.94
C ASN A 208 36.96 -21.98 9.51
N GLU A 209 38.14 -21.64 8.98
CA GLU A 209 38.46 -20.31 8.46
C GLU A 209 37.56 -19.92 7.28
N LEU A 210 37.31 -20.87 6.38
CA LEU A 210 36.42 -20.67 5.24
C LEU A 210 34.96 -20.59 5.68
N VAL A 211 34.54 -21.39 6.67
CA VAL A 211 33.18 -21.29 7.23
C VAL A 211 32.98 -19.93 7.92
N GLY A 212 33.98 -19.42 8.64
CA GLY A 212 33.99 -18.07 9.22
C GLY A 212 33.86 -16.98 8.16
N LEU A 213 34.61 -17.08 7.06
CA LEU A 213 34.49 -16.14 5.93
C LEU A 213 33.08 -16.20 5.30
N LEU A 214 32.53 -17.40 5.10
CA LEU A 214 31.19 -17.58 4.54
C LEU A 214 30.12 -16.98 5.47
N PHE A 215 30.25 -17.16 6.79
CA PHE A 215 29.38 -16.51 7.76
C PHE A 215 29.38 -14.99 7.58
N GLU A 216 30.56 -14.35 7.54
CA GLU A 216 30.67 -12.90 7.33
C GLU A 216 30.04 -12.46 6.00
N VAL A 217 30.27 -13.22 4.93
CA VAL A 217 29.69 -12.95 3.61
C VAL A 217 28.17 -13.04 3.64
N PHE A 218 27.59 -14.08 4.27
CA PHE A 218 26.13 -14.20 4.40
C PHE A 218 25.55 -13.08 5.26
N TRP A 219 26.21 -12.73 6.36
CA TRP A 219 25.81 -11.65 7.26
C TRP A 219 25.80 -10.30 6.53
N TRP A 220 26.89 -9.95 5.83
CA TRP A 220 27.01 -8.71 5.07
C TRP A 220 26.02 -8.65 3.90
N MET A 221 25.90 -9.72 3.12
CA MET A 221 24.93 -9.77 2.03
C MET A 221 23.49 -9.65 2.54
N HIS A 222 23.18 -10.23 3.69
CA HIS A 222 21.86 -10.14 4.30
C HIS A 222 21.53 -8.70 4.72
N ILE A 223 22.39 -8.06 5.52
CA ILE A 223 22.11 -6.70 6.01
C ILE A 223 22.15 -5.64 4.91
N VAL A 224 23.09 -5.74 3.97
CA VAL A 224 23.12 -4.89 2.76
C VAL A 224 21.86 -5.14 1.93
N GLY A 225 21.46 -6.40 1.76
CA GLY A 225 20.25 -6.79 1.05
C GLY A 225 18.99 -6.21 1.68
N ILE A 226 18.89 -6.20 3.02
CA ILE A 226 17.79 -5.55 3.76
C ILE A 226 17.78 -4.04 3.50
N LEU A 227 18.91 -3.37 3.56
CA LEU A 227 18.97 -1.92 3.32
C LEU A 227 18.63 -1.55 1.87
N VAL A 228 19.04 -2.36 0.90
CA VAL A 228 18.64 -2.22 -0.50
C VAL A 228 17.13 -2.43 -0.64
N PHE A 229 16.59 -3.51 -0.06
CA PHE A 229 15.16 -3.82 -0.13
C PHE A 229 14.29 -2.76 0.56
N MET A 230 14.72 -2.24 1.70
CA MET A 230 14.09 -1.12 2.41
C MET A 230 13.97 0.12 1.51
N ASN A 231 15.02 0.45 0.78
CA ASN A 231 15.02 1.60 -0.13
C ASN A 231 14.27 1.33 -1.44
N TYR A 232 14.17 0.06 -1.84
CA TYR A 232 13.31 -0.38 -2.95
C TYR A 232 11.81 -0.20 -2.64
N LEU A 233 11.40 -0.27 -1.36
CA LEU A 233 9.99 -0.10 -0.95
C LEU A 233 9.34 1.14 -1.55
N TYR A 234 10.07 2.25 -1.62
CA TYR A 234 9.57 3.53 -2.15
C TYR A 234 9.03 3.42 -3.59
N PHE A 235 9.63 2.56 -4.42
CA PHE A 235 9.29 2.41 -5.84
C PHE A 235 8.35 1.22 -6.10
N SER A 236 7.99 0.48 -5.05
CA SER A 236 7.40 -0.84 -5.16
C SER A 236 6.01 -0.90 -4.53
N LYS A 237 5.18 -1.85 -4.96
CA LYS A 237 3.92 -2.18 -4.26
C LYS A 237 4.15 -2.69 -2.84
N HIS A 238 5.37 -3.08 -2.47
CA HIS A 238 5.69 -3.49 -1.10
C HIS A 238 5.61 -2.32 -0.11
N LEU A 239 5.54 -1.06 -0.57
CA LEU A 239 5.30 0.13 0.26
C LEU A 239 4.08 0.00 1.20
N HIS A 240 3.13 -0.86 0.84
CA HIS A 240 1.95 -1.14 1.65
C HIS A 240 2.28 -1.61 3.07
N ILE A 241 3.43 -2.23 3.33
CA ILE A 241 3.81 -2.64 4.70
C ILE A 241 3.93 -1.44 5.64
N LEU A 242 4.20 -0.25 5.10
CA LEU A 242 4.28 1.00 5.86
C LEU A 242 2.94 1.72 5.84
N LEU A 243 2.37 1.93 4.65
CA LEU A 243 1.21 2.79 4.48
C LEU A 243 -0.14 2.13 4.83
N ALA A 244 -0.21 0.80 4.93
CA ALA A 244 -1.44 0.12 5.37
C ALA A 244 -1.90 0.58 6.77
N PHE A 245 -0.96 0.92 7.67
CA PHE A 245 -1.27 1.41 9.01
C PHE A 245 -1.99 2.76 8.98
N PRO A 246 -1.39 3.87 8.47
CA PRO A 246 -2.10 5.14 8.39
C PRO A 246 -3.35 5.06 7.48
N ASN A 247 -3.31 4.30 6.39
CA ASN A 247 -4.47 4.18 5.50
C ASN A 247 -5.68 3.56 6.19
N THR A 248 -5.49 2.46 6.93
CA THR A 248 -6.58 1.82 7.67
C THR A 248 -7.05 2.68 8.85
N TYR A 249 -6.18 3.48 9.47
CA TYR A 249 -6.59 4.45 10.49
C TYR A 249 -7.48 5.56 9.91
N PHE A 250 -7.10 6.12 8.76
CA PHE A 250 -7.82 7.22 8.09
C PHE A 250 -8.94 6.77 7.14
N ALA A 251 -9.22 5.46 7.09
CA ALA A 251 -10.32 4.90 6.32
C ALA A 251 -11.68 5.57 6.63
N ASN A 252 -12.60 5.54 5.67
CA ASN A 252 -13.94 6.07 5.88
C ASN A 252 -14.72 5.14 6.83
N LEU A 253 -15.24 5.70 7.92
CA LEU A 253 -16.03 4.96 8.91
C LEU A 253 -17.55 4.99 8.62
N LYS A 254 -17.97 5.82 7.66
CA LYS A 254 -19.37 5.88 7.23
C LYS A 254 -19.78 4.59 6.52
N PRO A 255 -21.07 4.20 6.56
CA PRO A 255 -21.60 3.08 5.80
C PRO A 255 -21.16 3.11 4.34
N GLU A 256 -20.82 1.93 3.81
CA GLU A 256 -20.50 1.76 2.39
C GLU A 256 -21.70 2.20 1.53
N GLY A 257 -21.43 2.96 0.47
CA GLY A 257 -22.45 3.56 -0.38
C GLY A 257 -22.94 4.94 0.06
N GLN A 258 -22.60 5.41 1.26
CA GLN A 258 -22.90 6.78 1.66
C GLN A 258 -21.96 7.77 0.95
N PHE A 259 -22.52 8.62 0.09
CA PHE A 259 -21.81 9.73 -0.55
C PHE A 259 -21.91 11.02 0.27
N ASP A 260 -20.96 11.92 0.05
CA ASP A 260 -21.02 13.28 0.57
C ASP A 260 -21.83 14.19 -0.35
N ASN A 261 -22.41 15.22 0.25
CA ASN A 261 -22.91 16.37 -0.49
C ASN A 261 -21.80 17.39 -0.56
N LEU A 262 -21.70 18.09 -1.70
CA LEU A 262 -20.76 19.20 -1.81
C LEU A 262 -21.16 20.32 -0.86
N ALA A 263 -20.25 20.68 0.04
CA ALA A 263 -20.50 21.73 1.03
C ALA A 263 -20.75 23.09 0.36
N SER A 264 -20.03 23.38 -0.74
CA SER A 264 -20.22 24.59 -1.55
C SER A 264 -21.63 24.67 -2.11
N VAL A 265 -22.08 23.62 -2.81
CA VAL A 265 -23.44 23.55 -3.36
C VAL A 265 -24.50 23.56 -2.26
N THR A 266 -24.28 22.84 -1.16
CA THR A 266 -25.21 22.80 -0.03
C THR A 266 -25.38 24.18 0.61
N LYS A 267 -24.29 24.95 0.73
CA LYS A 267 -24.32 26.32 1.26
C LYS A 267 -25.13 27.23 0.33
N GLU A 268 -24.90 27.13 -0.97
CA GLU A 268 -25.63 27.91 -1.97
C GLU A 268 -27.13 27.59 -1.96
N VAL A 269 -27.48 26.30 -1.98
CA VAL A 269 -28.90 25.88 -1.92
C VAL A 269 -29.56 26.35 -0.63
N LYS A 270 -28.86 26.27 0.52
CA LYS A 270 -29.40 26.79 1.79
C LYS A 270 -29.61 28.29 1.76
N LEU A 271 -28.73 29.05 1.10
CA LEU A 271 -28.88 30.48 0.92
C LEU A 271 -30.09 30.80 0.04
N MET A 272 -30.28 30.07 -1.06
CA MET A 272 -31.46 30.21 -1.93
C MET A 272 -32.78 29.84 -1.25
N MET A 273 -32.72 28.95 -0.25
CA MET A 273 -33.88 28.50 0.52
C MET A 273 -34.14 29.34 1.78
N ASP A 274 -33.24 30.26 2.16
CA ASP A 274 -33.42 31.09 3.35
C ASP A 274 -34.31 32.29 3.01
N PRO A 275 -35.55 32.35 3.56
CA PRO A 275 -36.48 33.46 3.29
C PRO A 275 -35.99 34.80 3.85
N ASN A 276 -34.96 34.82 4.70
CA ASN A 276 -34.35 36.01 5.27
C ASN A 276 -33.00 36.37 4.63
N ALA A 277 -32.52 35.59 3.66
CA ALA A 277 -31.30 35.93 2.96
C ALA A 277 -31.51 37.19 2.11
N ASP A 278 -30.60 38.14 2.22
CA ASP A 278 -30.57 39.32 1.35
C ASP A 278 -30.02 38.91 -0.03
N PRO A 279 -30.85 38.90 -1.10
CA PRO A 279 -30.40 38.50 -2.44
C PRO A 279 -29.41 39.48 -3.07
N PHE A 280 -29.18 40.65 -2.46
CA PHE A 280 -28.24 41.67 -2.93
C PHE A 280 -26.96 41.74 -2.09
N ALA A 281 -26.84 40.93 -1.03
CA ALA A 281 -25.62 40.84 -0.25
C ALA A 281 -24.54 40.10 -1.07
N ALA A 282 -23.66 40.86 -1.72
CA ALA A 282 -22.49 40.30 -2.37
C ALA A 282 -21.62 39.60 -1.32
N ALA A 283 -21.40 38.29 -1.48
CA ALA A 283 -20.38 37.61 -0.71
C ALA A 283 -19.03 38.30 -0.97
N PRO A 284 -18.21 38.57 0.05
CA PRO A 284 -16.87 39.12 -0.17
C PRO A 284 -16.12 38.18 -1.10
N VAL A 285 -15.83 38.65 -2.31
CA VAL A 285 -15.04 37.93 -3.30
C VAL A 285 -13.59 38.08 -2.86
N ASP A 286 -12.98 36.98 -2.41
CA ASP A 286 -11.54 36.95 -2.26
C ASP A 286 -10.93 36.90 -3.67
N GLU A 287 -10.49 38.04 -4.17
CA GLU A 287 -9.87 38.17 -5.51
C GLU A 287 -8.62 37.29 -5.68
N ASN A 288 -8.03 36.80 -4.58
CA ASN A 288 -6.86 35.92 -4.61
C ASN A 288 -7.23 34.44 -4.46
N ALA A 289 -8.49 34.10 -4.19
CA ALA A 289 -8.93 32.72 -4.12
C ALA A 289 -9.13 32.15 -5.52
N ALA A 290 -8.35 31.12 -5.88
CA ALA A 290 -8.60 30.37 -7.11
C ALA A 290 -10.04 29.81 -7.09
N PRO A 291 -10.78 29.86 -8.22
CA PRO A 291 -12.12 29.30 -8.30
C PRO A 291 -12.08 27.84 -7.84
N ALA A 292 -12.91 27.51 -6.85
CA ALA A 292 -13.00 26.14 -6.37
C ALA A 292 -13.61 25.27 -7.48
N LYS A 293 -12.85 24.31 -7.99
CA LYS A 293 -13.36 23.33 -8.96
C LYS A 293 -14.32 22.37 -8.30
N PHE A 294 -15.36 21.98 -9.04
CA PHE A 294 -16.24 20.91 -8.65
C PHE A 294 -15.69 19.55 -9.06
N GLY A 295 -15.31 18.73 -8.07
CA GLY A 295 -14.74 17.40 -8.35
C GLY A 295 -13.25 17.47 -8.72
N ALA A 296 -12.75 16.44 -9.41
CA ALA A 296 -11.33 16.29 -9.70
C ALA A 296 -11.00 16.05 -11.18
N SER A 297 -10.08 16.87 -11.70
CA SER A 297 -9.50 16.73 -13.04
C SER A 297 -8.09 16.14 -13.00
N ASP A 298 -7.31 16.48 -11.96
CA ASP A 298 -5.97 15.98 -11.72
C ASP A 298 -5.77 15.63 -10.23
N VAL A 299 -4.63 15.02 -9.89
CA VAL A 299 -4.33 14.52 -8.54
C VAL A 299 -4.33 15.59 -7.44
N GLN A 300 -4.10 16.85 -7.78
CA GLN A 300 -4.14 17.98 -6.83
C GLN A 300 -5.57 18.34 -6.42
N ASP A 301 -6.56 18.00 -7.25
CA ASP A 301 -7.98 18.23 -6.94
C ASP A 301 -8.56 17.12 -6.03
N LEU A 302 -7.86 15.98 -5.90
CA LEU A 302 -8.23 14.89 -4.99
C LEU A 302 -7.82 15.23 -3.55
N ASN A 303 -8.52 14.67 -2.56
CA ASN A 303 -8.13 14.84 -1.16
C ASN A 303 -6.92 13.97 -0.77
N TRP A 304 -6.21 14.38 0.29
CA TRP A 304 -5.00 13.69 0.74
C TRP A 304 -5.22 12.20 1.09
N VAL A 305 -6.43 11.82 1.53
CA VAL A 305 -6.77 10.41 1.83
C VAL A 305 -6.85 9.59 0.54
N GLN A 306 -7.39 10.16 -0.55
CA GLN A 306 -7.39 9.50 -1.87
C GLN A 306 -5.96 9.30 -2.40
N LEU A 307 -5.08 10.26 -2.18
CA LEU A 307 -3.67 10.16 -2.56
C LEU A 307 -2.92 9.11 -1.71
N LEU A 308 -3.16 9.08 -0.40
CA LEU A 308 -2.66 8.03 0.50
C LEU A 308 -3.12 6.64 0.06
N ASN A 309 -4.39 6.51 -0.32
CA ASN A 309 -4.95 5.27 -0.83
C ASN A 309 -4.22 4.79 -2.10
N ALA A 310 -3.86 5.71 -3.00
CA ALA A 310 -3.15 5.38 -4.24
C ALA A 310 -1.75 4.81 -3.96
N TYR A 311 -0.99 5.43 -3.06
CA TYR A 311 0.31 4.90 -2.62
C TYR A 311 0.19 3.58 -1.82
N THR A 312 -0.93 3.35 -1.13
CA THR A 312 -1.15 2.14 -0.33
C THR A 312 -1.61 0.94 -1.18
N CYS A 313 -1.99 1.16 -2.44
CA CYS A 313 -2.51 0.11 -3.30
C CYS A 313 -1.50 -1.05 -3.47
N THR A 314 -1.91 -2.26 -3.05
CA THR A 314 -1.08 -3.48 -3.16
C THR A 314 -1.13 -4.14 -4.54
N GLU A 315 -1.93 -3.59 -5.46
CA GLU A 315 -2.19 -4.14 -6.79
C GLU A 315 -2.69 -5.59 -6.80
N CYS A 316 -3.24 -6.07 -5.68
CA CYS A 316 -3.69 -7.46 -5.51
C CYS A 316 -4.86 -7.87 -6.42
N GLY A 317 -5.61 -6.89 -6.95
CA GLY A 317 -6.69 -7.09 -7.91
C GLY A 317 -7.97 -7.67 -7.33
N ARG A 318 -8.16 -7.67 -6.00
CA ARG A 318 -9.43 -8.09 -5.38
C ARG A 318 -10.59 -7.20 -5.86
N CYS A 319 -10.37 -5.89 -5.85
CA CYS A 319 -11.33 -4.90 -6.33
C CYS A 319 -11.70 -5.10 -7.82
N THR A 320 -10.73 -5.42 -8.67
CA THR A 320 -10.95 -5.73 -10.09
C THR A 320 -11.70 -7.03 -10.27
N SER A 321 -11.32 -8.10 -9.56
CA SER A 321 -11.99 -9.40 -9.68
C SER A 321 -13.44 -9.39 -9.18
N SER A 322 -13.79 -8.49 -8.26
CA SER A 322 -15.15 -8.37 -7.72
C SER A 322 -15.96 -7.25 -8.40
N CYS A 323 -15.40 -6.56 -9.40
CA CYS A 323 -16.09 -5.47 -10.11
C CYS A 323 -17.03 -6.03 -11.18
N PRO A 324 -18.36 -5.78 -11.11
CA PRO A 324 -19.30 -6.27 -12.13
C PRO A 324 -19.03 -5.72 -13.54
N ALA A 325 -18.56 -4.47 -13.63
CA ALA A 325 -18.21 -3.85 -14.90
C ALA A 325 -17.00 -4.55 -15.55
N ASN A 326 -15.97 -4.88 -14.76
CA ASN A 326 -14.80 -5.60 -15.27
C ASN A 326 -15.16 -7.04 -15.70
N GLN A 327 -15.97 -7.73 -14.90
CA GLN A 327 -16.41 -9.10 -15.21
C GLN A 327 -17.19 -9.21 -16.52
N THR A 328 -17.92 -8.15 -16.89
CA THR A 328 -18.68 -8.07 -18.15
C THR A 328 -17.85 -7.54 -19.32
N GLY A 329 -16.53 -7.35 -19.15
CA GLY A 329 -15.61 -6.93 -20.20
C GLY A 329 -15.56 -5.42 -20.46
N LYS A 330 -16.18 -4.59 -19.61
CA LYS A 330 -16.02 -3.12 -19.70
C LYS A 330 -14.61 -2.70 -19.29
N LYS A 331 -14.17 -1.53 -19.75
CA LYS A 331 -12.80 -1.04 -19.53
C LYS A 331 -12.43 -0.80 -18.06
N LEU A 332 -13.40 -0.56 -17.18
CA LEU A 332 -13.13 -0.25 -15.78
C LEU A 332 -12.37 -1.37 -15.06
N SER A 333 -11.20 -1.04 -14.52
CA SER A 333 -10.53 -1.77 -13.46
C SER A 333 -10.33 -0.84 -12.25
N PRO A 334 -11.01 -1.06 -11.11
CA PRO A 334 -10.81 -0.23 -9.92
C PRO A 334 -9.37 -0.26 -9.40
N ARG A 335 -8.61 -1.33 -9.67
CA ARG A 335 -7.16 -1.36 -9.39
C ARG A 335 -6.41 -0.36 -10.26
N LYS A 336 -6.73 -0.31 -11.56
CA LYS A 336 -6.07 0.59 -12.52
C LYS A 336 -6.28 2.05 -12.12
N ILE A 337 -7.49 2.44 -11.70
CA ILE A 337 -7.77 3.78 -11.15
C ILE A 337 -6.78 4.18 -10.06
N MET A 338 -6.49 3.28 -9.10
CA MET A 338 -5.52 3.56 -8.04
C MET A 338 -4.08 3.65 -8.55
N MET A 339 -3.70 2.76 -9.49
CA MET A 339 -2.37 2.73 -10.09
C MET A 339 -2.11 4.01 -10.91
N ASP A 340 -3.05 4.37 -11.78
CA ASP A 340 -3.01 5.60 -12.59
C ASP A 340 -2.90 6.84 -11.71
N THR A 341 -3.68 6.90 -10.62
CA THR A 341 -3.62 8.01 -9.65
C THR A 341 -2.23 8.09 -9.01
N ARG A 342 -1.66 6.96 -8.58
CA ARG A 342 -0.32 6.91 -7.99
C ARG A 342 0.75 7.31 -9.00
N ASP A 343 0.64 6.83 -10.22
CA ASP A 343 1.63 7.05 -11.27
C ASP A 343 1.63 8.53 -11.68
N ARG A 344 0.44 9.13 -11.89
CA ARG A 344 0.29 10.58 -12.08
C ARG A 344 0.83 11.38 -10.90
N LEU A 345 0.51 10.99 -9.67
CA LEU A 345 1.01 11.66 -8.47
C LEU A 345 2.54 11.60 -8.33
N THR A 346 3.13 10.49 -8.74
CA THR A 346 4.59 10.31 -8.76
C THR A 346 5.24 11.16 -9.85
N GLU A 347 4.61 11.31 -11.02
CA GLU A 347 5.05 12.24 -12.06
C GLU A 347 4.99 13.69 -11.58
N VAL A 348 3.89 14.12 -10.94
CA VAL A 348 3.78 15.44 -10.32
C VAL A 348 4.87 15.67 -9.27
N GLY A 349 5.14 14.67 -8.44
CA GLY A 349 6.23 14.73 -7.46
C GLY A 349 7.62 14.90 -8.09
N LYS A 350 7.90 14.22 -9.21
CA LYS A 350 9.15 14.37 -9.98
C LYS A 350 9.25 15.74 -10.65
N ASN A 351 8.14 16.26 -11.15
CA ASN A 351 8.06 17.61 -11.71
C ASN A 351 8.43 18.65 -10.64
N ILE A 352 7.85 18.56 -9.44
CA ILE A 352 8.17 19.43 -8.31
C ILE A 352 9.66 19.34 -7.93
N ASP A 353 10.22 18.12 -7.89
CA ASP A 353 11.65 17.90 -7.61
C ASP A 353 12.54 18.61 -8.65
N ALA A 354 12.22 18.48 -9.94
CA ALA A 354 12.97 19.11 -11.02
C ALA A 354 12.88 20.64 -11.01
N ASN A 355 11.76 21.18 -10.53
CA ASN A 355 11.44 22.61 -10.53
C ASN A 355 11.61 23.26 -9.14
N LYS A 356 12.55 22.75 -8.34
CA LYS A 356 12.96 23.34 -7.04
C LYS A 356 11.79 23.55 -6.05
N GLY A 357 10.84 22.62 -6.02
CA GLY A 357 9.73 22.64 -5.09
C GLY A 357 8.43 23.26 -5.62
N VAL A 358 8.42 23.72 -6.87
CA VAL A 358 7.22 24.31 -7.50
C VAL A 358 6.71 23.38 -8.59
N PHE A 359 5.40 23.13 -8.64
CA PHE A 359 4.81 22.40 -9.75
C PHE A 359 4.74 23.30 -10.98
N VAL A 360 5.27 22.82 -12.11
CA VAL A 360 5.16 23.49 -13.42
C VAL A 360 4.19 22.68 -14.28
N PRO A 361 3.10 23.29 -14.81
CA PRO A 361 2.14 22.59 -15.65
C PRO A 361 2.80 21.83 -16.80
N ASP A 362 2.48 20.54 -16.92
CA ASP A 362 3.10 19.60 -17.87
C ASP A 362 2.16 19.15 -18.99
N ASN A 363 1.02 19.83 -19.15
CA ASN A 363 -0.05 19.53 -20.11
C ASN A 363 -0.60 18.10 -19.99
N LYS A 364 -0.52 17.50 -18.80
CA LYS A 364 -1.14 16.21 -18.48
C LYS A 364 -2.12 16.38 -17.34
N THR A 365 -3.17 15.58 -17.33
CA THR A 365 -4.15 15.49 -16.24
C THR A 365 -4.50 14.05 -15.94
N LEU A 366 -4.86 13.73 -14.69
CA LEU A 366 -5.34 12.39 -14.34
C LEU A 366 -6.52 11.95 -15.22
N LEU A 367 -7.47 12.86 -15.45
CA LEU A 367 -8.56 12.66 -16.41
C LEU A 367 -8.04 12.76 -17.85
N ASN A 368 -8.55 11.90 -18.73
CA ASN A 368 -8.23 11.77 -20.15
C ASN A 368 -6.85 11.19 -20.49
N ASP A 369 -5.75 11.59 -19.82
CA ASP A 369 -4.42 11.03 -20.13
C ASP A 369 -4.18 9.67 -19.46
N TYR A 370 -4.70 9.47 -18.24
CA TYR A 370 -4.51 8.23 -17.49
C TYR A 370 -5.80 7.45 -17.29
N ILE A 371 -6.89 8.15 -16.95
CA ILE A 371 -8.21 7.58 -16.70
C ILE A 371 -9.21 8.19 -17.68
N THR A 372 -9.88 7.33 -18.45
CA THR A 372 -10.82 7.76 -19.48
C THR A 372 -12.25 7.95 -18.93
N PRO A 373 -13.05 8.82 -19.54
CA PRO A 373 -14.48 8.94 -19.21
C PRO A 373 -15.25 7.62 -19.36
N GLU A 374 -14.86 6.75 -20.29
CA GLU A 374 -15.49 5.44 -20.46
C GLU A 374 -15.28 4.53 -19.25
N GLU A 375 -14.08 4.51 -18.67
CA GLU A 375 -13.79 3.79 -17.43
C GLU A 375 -14.61 4.35 -16.26
N LEU A 376 -14.68 5.68 -16.17
CA LEU A 376 -15.44 6.37 -15.12
C LEU A 376 -16.92 6.02 -15.22
N TRP A 377 -17.54 6.14 -16.39
CA TRP A 377 -18.97 5.89 -16.60
C TRP A 377 -19.36 4.40 -16.59
N ALA A 378 -18.41 3.49 -16.77
CA ALA A 378 -18.65 2.06 -16.58
C ALA A 378 -18.92 1.66 -15.12
N CYS A 379 -18.53 2.49 -14.14
CA CYS A 379 -18.76 2.20 -12.71
C CYS A 379 -20.26 2.22 -12.34
N THR A 380 -20.74 1.19 -11.66
CA THR A 380 -22.14 1.12 -11.20
C THR A 380 -22.33 1.65 -9.78
N SER A 381 -21.28 2.22 -9.17
CA SER A 381 -21.28 2.71 -7.78
C SER A 381 -21.69 1.67 -6.71
N CYS A 382 -21.62 0.36 -7.02
CA CYS A 382 -22.03 -0.74 -6.15
C CYS A 382 -21.13 -1.01 -4.93
N ASN A 383 -20.06 -0.23 -4.72
CA ASN A 383 -19.13 -0.35 -3.58
C ASN A 383 -18.29 -1.65 -3.44
N ALA A 384 -18.52 -2.69 -4.25
CA ALA A 384 -17.79 -3.97 -4.17
C ALA A 384 -16.24 -3.83 -4.11
N CYS A 385 -15.68 -2.84 -4.81
CA CYS A 385 -14.23 -2.58 -4.80
C CYS A 385 -13.67 -2.13 -3.45
N VAL A 386 -14.47 -1.41 -2.65
CA VAL A 386 -14.09 -0.89 -1.33
C VAL A 386 -14.23 -1.98 -0.28
N GLU A 387 -15.32 -2.74 -0.35
CA GLU A 387 -15.61 -3.86 0.56
C GLU A 387 -14.47 -4.90 0.53
N GLU A 388 -14.07 -5.27 -0.70
CA GLU A 388 -13.08 -6.31 -0.98
C GLU A 388 -11.62 -5.87 -0.76
N CYS A 389 -11.39 -4.58 -0.59
CA CYS A 389 -10.05 -4.08 -0.39
C CYS A 389 -9.50 -4.53 0.98
N PRO A 390 -8.34 -5.22 1.03
CA PRO A 390 -7.80 -5.75 2.29
C PRO A 390 -7.25 -4.65 3.21
N VAL A 391 -7.04 -3.44 2.69
CA VAL A 391 -6.43 -2.31 3.40
C VAL A 391 -7.33 -1.05 3.37
N ASN A 392 -8.63 -1.21 3.15
CA ASN A 392 -9.66 -0.15 3.17
C ASN A 392 -9.44 1.02 2.19
N ILE A 393 -8.97 0.71 0.97
CA ILE A 393 -8.89 1.69 -0.11
C ILE A 393 -10.24 1.87 -0.79
N SER A 394 -10.55 3.12 -1.16
CA SER A 394 -11.74 3.47 -1.94
C SER A 394 -11.38 3.99 -3.33
N PRO A 395 -11.34 3.14 -4.37
CA PRO A 395 -11.27 3.62 -5.75
C PRO A 395 -12.54 4.38 -6.17
N LEU A 396 -13.68 4.04 -5.54
CA LEU A 396 -14.96 4.66 -5.82
C LEU A 396 -14.96 6.16 -5.52
N SER A 397 -14.30 6.63 -4.45
CA SER A 397 -14.30 8.07 -4.14
C SER A 397 -13.62 8.88 -5.26
N ILE A 398 -12.50 8.41 -5.79
CA ILE A 398 -11.81 9.04 -6.93
C ILE A 398 -12.72 9.07 -8.16
N ILE A 399 -13.35 7.94 -8.49
CA ILE A 399 -14.29 7.86 -9.63
C ILE A 399 -15.43 8.88 -9.49
N MET A 400 -15.99 9.03 -8.29
CA MET A 400 -17.10 9.96 -8.06
C MET A 400 -16.66 11.42 -8.17
N ASP A 401 -15.49 11.80 -7.67
CA ASP A 401 -14.96 13.16 -7.84
C ASP A 401 -14.63 13.48 -9.30
N MET A 402 -14.14 12.51 -10.07
CA MET A 402 -13.90 12.72 -11.50
C MET A 402 -15.21 12.81 -12.31
N ARG A 403 -16.23 12.00 -11.97
CA ARG A 403 -17.57 12.14 -12.56
C ARG A 403 -18.19 13.50 -12.25
N ARG A 404 -18.02 13.98 -11.02
CA ARG A 404 -18.47 15.29 -10.56
C ARG A 404 -17.86 16.41 -11.40
N TYR A 405 -16.57 16.33 -11.71
CA TYR A 405 -15.90 17.25 -12.62
C TYR A 405 -16.44 17.18 -14.05
N LEU A 406 -16.60 15.97 -14.59
CA LEU A 406 -17.19 15.79 -15.93
C LEU A 406 -18.58 16.43 -16.04
N VAL A 407 -19.42 16.29 -15.01
CA VAL A 407 -20.78 16.83 -15.02
C VAL A 407 -20.80 18.34 -14.82
N MET A 408 -20.13 18.85 -13.78
CA MET A 408 -20.34 20.23 -13.33
C MET A 408 -19.36 21.25 -13.93
N GLU A 409 -18.19 20.80 -14.39
CA GLU A 409 -17.19 21.69 -15.00
C GLU A 409 -17.14 21.53 -16.53
N GLN A 410 -17.37 20.33 -17.05
CA GLN A 410 -17.26 20.04 -18.49
C GLN A 410 -18.59 19.83 -19.20
N SER A 411 -19.71 19.76 -18.48
CA SER A 411 -21.03 19.41 -19.04
C SER A 411 -21.02 18.12 -19.87
N ALA A 412 -20.13 17.19 -19.54
CA ALA A 412 -19.80 15.98 -20.28
C ALA A 412 -20.45 14.71 -19.69
N ALA A 413 -21.66 14.85 -19.13
CA ALA A 413 -22.42 13.71 -18.66
C ALA A 413 -22.95 12.87 -19.86
N PRO A 414 -23.08 11.54 -19.71
CA PRO A 414 -23.74 10.69 -20.69
C PRO A 414 -25.15 11.20 -21.03
N MET A 415 -25.55 11.11 -22.30
CA MET A 415 -26.86 11.60 -22.76
C MET A 415 -28.04 11.02 -21.98
N SER A 416 -27.96 9.75 -21.56
CA SER A 416 -28.99 9.13 -20.73
C SER A 416 -29.14 9.79 -19.35
N LEU A 417 -28.03 10.24 -18.75
CA LEU A 417 -28.06 10.97 -17.49
C LEU A 417 -28.52 12.41 -17.67
N ASN A 418 -28.16 13.08 -18.76
CA ASN A 418 -28.70 14.40 -19.10
C ASN A 418 -30.21 14.34 -19.28
N ALA A 419 -30.72 13.38 -20.06
CA ALA A 419 -32.16 13.18 -20.25
C ALA A 419 -32.87 12.91 -18.91
N MET A 420 -32.27 12.09 -18.05
CA MET A 420 -32.79 11.84 -16.70
C MET A 420 -32.84 13.12 -15.85
N MET A 421 -31.76 13.91 -15.82
CA MET A 421 -31.71 15.15 -15.05
C MET A 421 -32.75 16.17 -15.56
N THR A 422 -32.87 16.34 -16.87
CA THR A 422 -33.90 17.19 -17.50
C THR A 422 -35.32 16.70 -17.19
N ASN A 423 -35.56 15.38 -17.14
CA ASN A 423 -36.86 14.85 -16.74
C ASN A 423 -37.16 15.12 -15.26
N ILE A 424 -36.16 15.00 -14.37
CA ILE A 424 -36.33 15.31 -12.94
C ILE A 424 -36.68 16.79 -12.77
N GLU A 425 -35.99 17.67 -13.47
CA GLU A 425 -36.22 19.12 -13.42
C GLU A 425 -37.63 19.50 -13.90
N ASN A 426 -38.07 18.97 -15.04
CA ASN A 426 -39.34 19.35 -15.65
C ASN A 426 -40.55 18.61 -15.06
N ASN A 427 -40.40 17.32 -14.73
CA ASN A 427 -41.51 16.42 -14.38
C ASN A 427 -41.45 15.92 -12.93
N GLY A 428 -40.38 16.19 -12.18
CA GLY A 428 -40.18 15.65 -10.84
C GLY A 428 -39.98 14.13 -10.81
N ALA A 429 -39.60 13.54 -11.95
CA ALA A 429 -39.43 12.10 -12.14
C ALA A 429 -38.29 11.81 -13.14
N PRO A 430 -37.53 10.71 -13.00
CA PRO A 430 -36.40 10.41 -13.88
C PRO A 430 -36.81 9.94 -15.29
N TRP A 431 -38.05 9.49 -15.46
CA TRP A 431 -38.58 9.08 -16.75
C TRP A 431 -39.60 10.10 -17.27
N GLN A 432 -39.79 10.10 -18.59
CA GLN A 432 -40.63 11.05 -19.30
C GLN A 432 -42.10 10.60 -19.30
N TYR A 433 -42.72 10.55 -18.13
CA TYR A 433 -44.18 10.33 -18.01
C TYR A 433 -44.90 11.57 -17.51
N SER A 434 -46.20 11.68 -17.84
CA SER A 434 -47.05 12.77 -17.37
C SER A 434 -47.07 12.82 -15.84
N GLN A 435 -47.10 14.00 -15.25
CA GLN A 435 -47.23 14.14 -13.80
C GLN A 435 -48.49 13.45 -13.26
N GLN A 436 -49.56 13.37 -14.07
CA GLN A 436 -50.81 12.67 -13.72
C GLN A 436 -50.61 11.15 -13.58
N ASP A 437 -49.67 10.58 -14.34
CA ASP A 437 -49.39 9.15 -14.37
C ASP A 437 -48.41 8.71 -13.26
N ARG A 438 -47.86 9.67 -12.50
CA ARG A 438 -46.84 9.40 -11.47
C ARG A 438 -47.28 8.39 -10.41
N LEU A 439 -48.59 8.24 -10.16
CA LEU A 439 -49.13 7.28 -9.20
C LEU A 439 -49.51 5.93 -9.82
N ASN A 440 -49.35 5.73 -11.13
CA ASN A 440 -49.78 4.50 -11.80
C ASN A 440 -48.99 3.26 -11.35
N TRP A 441 -47.71 3.42 -10.96
CA TRP A 441 -46.89 2.31 -10.44
C TRP A 441 -47.50 1.63 -9.20
N LYS A 442 -48.36 2.31 -8.44
CA LYS A 442 -49.07 1.70 -7.28
C LYS A 442 -50.14 0.68 -7.73
N ASN A 443 -50.57 0.77 -8.99
CA ASN A 443 -51.59 -0.06 -9.59
C ASN A 443 -50.98 -1.13 -10.52
N GLU A 444 -49.68 -1.02 -10.83
CA GLU A 444 -48.92 -2.00 -11.59
C GLU A 444 -48.45 -3.10 -10.62
N ASN A 445 -49.21 -4.20 -10.56
CA ASN A 445 -48.84 -5.44 -9.86
C ASN A 445 -47.90 -6.29 -10.72
#